data_AF-A0A0A9YXB1-F1
#
_entry.id   AF-A0A0A9YXB1-F1
#
_cell.length_a   1.000
_cell.length_b   1.000
_cell.length_c   1.000
_cell.angle_alpha   90.00
_cell.angle_beta   90.00
_cell.angle_gamma   90.00
#
_symmetry.space_group_name_H-M   'P 1'
#
loop_
_entity.id
_entity.type
_entity.pdbx_description
1 polymer ?
#
loop_
_entity_poly.entity_id
_entity_poly.type
_entity_poly.pdbx_seq_one_letter_code
_entity_poly.pdbx_strand_id
1 'polypeptide(L)'
;RIINADAISYASQDWAAVSRDAARAKHRKYDQAAEDLRGSFTPLICSCEGVLHEEFGAFEKRLTHTLAEKWDKPTSVVAGWIRAKIQFSVIRAVSLRLRGSRREAR
;
A
#
# COMPACT_ATOMS: atom_id res chain seq x y z
N ARG A 1 0.04 -5.08 1.42
CA ARG A 1 -0.64 -6.30 0.96
C ARG A 1 -1.53 -5.84 -0.16
N ILE A 2 -1.40 -6.46 -1.33
CA ILE A 2 -2.33 -6.25 -2.44
C ILE A 2 -3.44 -7.29 -2.27
N ILE A 3 -4.70 -6.86 -2.34
CA ILE A 3 -5.87 -7.68 -2.05
C ILE A 3 -6.78 -7.69 -3.27
N ASN A 4 -7.21 -8.88 -3.71
CA ASN A 4 -8.34 -8.98 -4.62
C ASN A 4 -9.62 -8.72 -3.82
N ALA A 5 -10.20 -7.53 -3.97
CA ALA A 5 -11.41 -7.13 -3.24
C ALA A 5 -12.63 -7.96 -3.69
N ASP A 6 -12.62 -8.45 -4.93
CA ASP A 6 -13.72 -9.21 -5.55
C ASP A 6 -13.61 -10.73 -5.31
N ALA A 7 -12.72 -11.18 -4.42
CA ALA A 7 -12.61 -12.60 -4.11
C ALA A 7 -13.90 -13.11 -3.44
N ILE A 8 -14.35 -14.32 -3.81
CA ILE A 8 -15.59 -14.94 -3.27
C ILE A 8 -15.56 -15.02 -1.74
N SER A 9 -14.38 -15.21 -1.13
CA SER A 9 -14.20 -15.21 0.33
C SER A 9 -14.58 -13.89 1.03
N TYR A 10 -14.62 -12.79 0.27
CA TYR A 10 -15.01 -11.46 0.74
C TYR A 10 -16.39 -11.03 0.23
N ALA A 11 -17.15 -11.91 -0.43
CA ALA A 11 -18.43 -11.55 -1.04
C ALA A 11 -19.46 -10.96 -0.05
N SER A 12 -19.34 -11.27 1.26
CA SER A 12 -20.19 -10.74 2.32
C SER A 12 -19.66 -9.46 2.99
N GLN A 13 -18.52 -8.93 2.53
CA GLN A 13 -17.82 -7.81 3.17
C GLN A 13 -17.58 -6.67 2.19
N ASP A 14 -17.64 -5.45 2.69
CA ASP A 14 -17.20 -4.28 1.92
C ASP A 14 -15.68 -4.11 1.96
N TRP A 15 -15.16 -3.27 1.05
CA TRP A 15 -13.73 -2.97 0.99
C TRP A 15 -13.19 -2.38 2.30
N ALA A 16 -13.99 -1.59 3.02
CA ALA A 16 -13.57 -0.97 4.26
C ALA A 16 -13.28 -2.02 5.34
N ALA A 17 -14.14 -3.02 5.49
CA ALA A 17 -13.96 -4.15 6.40
C ALA A 17 -12.74 -4.98 6.00
N VAL A 18 -12.65 -5.40 4.73
CA VAL A 18 -11.55 -6.23 4.23
C VAL A 18 -10.19 -5.54 4.43
N SER A 19 -10.10 -4.25 4.09
CA SER A 19 -8.86 -3.48 4.21
C SER A 19 -8.47 -3.24 5.68
N ARG A 20 -9.42 -2.94 6.57
CA ARG A 20 -9.18 -2.81 8.02
C ARG A 20 -8.67 -4.11 8.63
N ASP A 21 -9.27 -5.25 8.31
CA ASP A 21 -8.83 -6.52 8.87
C ASP A 21 -7.45 -6.92 8.36
N ALA A 22 -7.13 -6.61 7.10
CA ALA A 22 -5.79 -6.77 6.57
C ALA A 22 -4.76 -5.84 7.22
N ALA A 23 -5.14 -4.59 7.54
CA ALA A 23 -4.31 -3.64 8.28
C ALA A 23 -4.04 -4.13 9.70
N ARG A 24 -5.09 -4.52 10.44
CA ARG A 24 -5.02 -5.13 11.78
C ARG A 24 -4.11 -6.34 11.81
N ALA A 25 -4.20 -7.23 10.82
CA ALA A 25 -3.34 -8.40 10.73
C ALA A 25 -1.86 -8.03 10.55
N LYS A 26 -1.55 -6.92 9.86
CA LYS A 26 -0.18 -6.42 9.78
C LYS A 26 0.27 -5.76 11.07
N HIS A 27 -0.57 -4.94 11.70
CA HIS A 27 -0.29 -4.32 12.99
C HIS A 27 0.09 -5.35 14.04
N ARG A 28 -0.75 -6.38 14.22
CA ARG A 28 -0.47 -7.52 15.11
C ARG A 28 0.87 -8.21 14.82
N LYS A 29 1.37 -8.15 13.59
CA LYS A 29 2.62 -8.78 13.19
C LYS A 29 3.84 -7.88 13.39
N TYR A 30 3.71 -6.56 13.22
CA TYR A 30 4.84 -5.66 13.04
C TYR A 30 4.95 -4.55 14.08
N ASP A 31 3.90 -4.25 14.84
CA ASP A 31 3.90 -3.10 15.75
C ASP A 31 4.94 -3.26 16.86
N GLN A 32 4.96 -4.40 17.55
CA GLN A 32 5.94 -4.64 18.61
C GLN A 32 7.39 -4.47 18.11
N ALA A 33 7.70 -5.04 16.95
CA ALA A 33 9.03 -4.93 16.36
C ALA A 33 9.39 -3.49 15.95
N ALA A 34 8.39 -2.69 15.54
CA ALA A 34 8.60 -1.28 15.25
C ALA A 34 8.82 -0.47 16.54
N GLU A 35 8.04 -0.74 17.59
CA GLU A 35 8.13 -0.09 18.89
C GLU A 35 9.47 -0.39 19.60
N ASP A 36 9.96 -1.63 19.52
CA ASP A 36 11.28 -2.03 20.03
C ASP A 36 12.42 -1.20 19.40
N LEU A 37 12.23 -0.75 18.16
CA LEU A 37 13.14 0.11 17.42
C LEU A 37 12.83 1.62 17.58
N ARG A 38 11.92 1.98 18.50
CA ARG A 38 11.42 3.35 18.73
C ARG A 38 10.81 3.98 17.46
N GLY A 39 10.24 3.14 16.59
CA GLY A 39 9.58 3.53 15.36
C GLY A 39 8.07 3.33 15.43
N SER A 40 7.38 3.77 14.38
CA SER A 40 5.97 3.43 14.12
C SER A 40 5.85 2.67 12.82
N PHE A 41 4.84 1.81 12.75
CA PHE A 41 4.54 1.02 11.55
C PHE A 41 3.28 1.57 10.88
N THR A 42 3.30 1.65 9.54
CA THR A 42 2.12 2.00 8.74
C THR A 42 1.84 0.89 7.72
N PRO A 43 0.69 0.22 7.79
CA PRO A 43 0.35 -0.88 6.91
C PRO A 43 0.01 -0.37 5.50
N LEU A 44 0.91 -0.61 4.55
CA LEU A 44 0.59 -0.36 3.14
C LEU A 44 -0.38 -1.43 2.63
N ILE A 45 -1.69 -1.15 2.64
CA ILE A 45 -2.79 -2.02 2.16
C ILE A 45 -3.47 -1.36 0.95
N CYS A 46 -3.62 -2.12 -0.12
CA CYS A 46 -4.21 -1.64 -1.38
C CYS A 46 -4.97 -2.79 -2.07
N SER A 47 -6.04 -2.47 -2.80
CA SER A 47 -6.72 -3.43 -3.65
C SER A 47 -5.95 -3.69 -4.95
N CYS A 48 -6.33 -4.69 -5.73
CA CYS A 48 -5.76 -4.93 -7.06
C CYS A 48 -6.06 -3.77 -8.03
N GLU A 49 -7.18 -3.07 -7.82
CA GLU A 49 -7.67 -1.94 -8.60
C GLU A 49 -7.02 -0.62 -8.17
N GLY A 50 -6.21 -0.62 -7.11
CA GLY A 50 -5.50 0.57 -6.63
C GLY A 50 -6.21 1.36 -5.53
N VAL A 51 -7.30 0.83 -4.95
CA VAL A 51 -7.99 1.49 -3.82
C VAL A 51 -7.13 1.35 -2.57
N LEU A 52 -6.73 2.48 -1.98
CA LEU A 52 -5.87 2.50 -0.81
C LEU A 52 -6.69 2.37 0.48
N HIS A 53 -6.12 1.70 1.47
CA HIS A 53 -6.58 1.82 2.86
C HIS A 53 -6.23 3.21 3.42
N GLU A 54 -6.96 3.67 4.44
CA GLU A 54 -6.87 5.02 4.99
C GLU A 54 -5.45 5.36 5.49
N GLU A 55 -4.79 4.44 6.18
CA GLU A 55 -3.43 4.63 6.68
C GLU A 55 -2.40 4.73 5.54
N PHE A 56 -2.60 3.97 4.46
CA PHE A 56 -1.74 4.09 3.28
C PHE A 56 -1.99 5.42 2.55
N GLY A 57 -3.24 5.87 2.47
CA GLY A 57 -3.57 7.19 1.94
C GLY A 57 -2.98 8.34 2.78
N ALA A 58 -2.97 8.21 4.10
CA ALA A 58 -2.32 9.17 4.99
C ALA A 58 -0.79 9.20 4.80
N PHE A 59 -0.17 8.01 4.64
CA PHE A 59 1.24 7.88 4.30
C PHE A 59 1.56 8.53 2.94
N GLU A 60 0.74 8.32 1.91
CA GLU A 60 0.90 8.97 0.60
C GLU A 60 0.92 10.49 0.72
N LYS A 61 -0.03 11.07 1.48
CA LYS A 61 -0.09 12.52 1.71
C LYS A 61 1.17 13.02 2.41
N ARG A 62 1.60 12.37 3.49
CA ARG A 62 2.82 12.74 4.22
C ARG A 62 4.05 12.65 3.32
N LEU A 63 4.20 11.56 2.57
CA LEU A 63 5.29 11.38 1.62
C LEU A 63 5.29 12.47 0.55
N THR A 64 4.11 12.87 0.07
CA THR A 64 3.96 13.95 -0.89
C THR A 64 4.49 15.27 -0.36
N HIS A 65 4.06 15.68 0.84
CA HIS A 65 4.53 16.93 1.45
C HIS A 65 6.04 16.91 1.70
N THR A 66 6.56 15.84 2.29
CA THR A 66 8.00 15.71 2.58
C THR A 66 8.85 15.76 1.30
N LEU A 67 8.40 15.12 0.21
CA LEU A 67 9.13 15.16 -1.06
C LEU A 67 8.97 16.49 -1.79
N ALA A 68 7.81 17.14 -1.69
CA ALA A 68 7.59 18.47 -2.26
C ALA A 68 8.54 19.50 -1.64
N GLU A 69 8.65 19.51 -0.30
CA GLU A 69 9.60 20.33 0.44
C GLU A 69 11.05 20.00 0.05
N LYS A 70 11.41 18.72 0.04
CA LYS A 70 12.78 18.28 -0.29
C LYS A 70 13.21 18.63 -1.71
N TRP A 71 12.29 18.57 -2.67
CA TRP A 71 12.59 18.79 -4.08
C TRP A 71 12.31 20.21 -4.57
N ASP A 72 11.78 21.07 -3.69
CA ASP A 72 11.33 22.41 -4.03
C ASP A 72 10.38 22.40 -5.25
N LYS A 73 9.32 21.60 -5.16
CA LYS A 73 8.32 21.44 -6.23
C LYS A 73 6.90 21.61 -5.71
N PRO A 74 5.95 22.06 -6.56
CA PRO A 74 4.55 22.12 -6.17
C PRO A 74 4.01 20.76 -5.72
N THR A 75 3.30 20.73 -4.60
CA THR A 75 2.71 19.52 -4.01
C THR A 75 1.83 18.76 -5.02
N SER A 76 1.13 19.45 -5.91
CA SER A 76 0.29 18.85 -6.96
C SER A 76 1.10 18.01 -7.95
N VAL A 77 2.27 18.50 -8.36
CA VAL A 77 3.17 17.79 -9.29
C VAL A 77 3.74 16.54 -8.62
N VAL A 78 4.19 16.67 -7.37
CA VAL A 78 4.75 15.56 -6.60
C VAL A 78 3.67 14.52 -6.28
N ALA A 79 2.45 14.94 -5.95
CA ALA A 79 1.32 14.05 -5.72
C ALA A 79 1.01 13.20 -6.96
N GLY A 80 0.95 13.83 -8.15
CA GLY A 80 0.76 13.12 -9.41
C GLY A 80 1.86 12.09 -9.67
N TRP A 81 3.12 12.47 -9.42
CA TRP A 81 4.26 11.57 -9.57
C TRP A 81 4.20 10.37 -8.60
N ILE A 82 3.89 10.60 -7.32
CA ILE A 82 3.77 9.53 -6.31
C ILE A 82 2.63 8.57 -6.67
N ARG A 83 1.45 9.08 -7.03
CA ARG A 83 0.30 8.25 -7.41
C ARG A 83 0.62 7.36 -8.59
N ALA A 84 1.26 7.90 -9.62
CA ALA A 84 1.71 7.11 -10.76
C ALA A 84 2.68 6.00 -10.33
N LYS A 85 3.66 6.30 -9.45
CA LYS A 85 4.62 5.31 -8.95
C LYS A 85 3.95 4.21 -8.12
N ILE A 86 2.97 4.55 -7.29
CA ILE A 86 2.17 3.57 -6.53
C ILE A 86 1.37 2.69 -7.49
N GLN A 87 0.65 3.27 -8.45
CA GLN A 87 -0.13 2.53 -9.46
C GLN A 87 0.73 1.54 -10.25
N PHE A 88 1.86 1.99 -10.79
CA PHE A 88 2.78 1.08 -11.49
C PHE A 88 3.33 -0.03 -10.58
N SER A 89 3.51 0.24 -9.29
CA SER A 89 3.96 -0.77 -8.32
C SER A 89 2.86 -1.80 -8.03
N VAL A 90 1.59 -1.37 -7.93
CA VAL A 90 0.43 -2.26 -7.79
C VAL A 90 0.30 -3.14 -9.03
N ILE A 91 0.33 -2.57 -10.23
CA ILE A 91 0.27 -3.33 -11.50
C ILE A 91 1.37 -4.39 -11.56
N ARG A 92 2.61 -4.02 -11.21
CA ARG A 92 3.73 -4.98 -11.16
C ARG A 92 3.50 -6.09 -10.14
N ALA A 93 3.01 -5.75 -8.95
CA ALA A 93 2.73 -6.73 -7.91
C ALA A 93 1.62 -7.72 -8.31
N VAL A 94 0.53 -7.23 -8.94
CA VAL A 94 -0.55 -8.06 -9.48
C VAL A 94 -0.02 -8.95 -10.61
N SER A 95 0.71 -8.36 -11.56
CA SER A 95 1.31 -9.11 -12.69
C SER A 95 2.25 -10.22 -12.21
N LEU A 96 3.11 -9.94 -11.21
CA LEU A 96 4.01 -10.93 -10.61
C LEU A 96 3.23 -12.08 -9.96
N ARG A 97 2.08 -11.81 -9.33
CA ARG A 97 1.25 -12.84 -8.70
C ARG A 97 0.59 -13.75 -9.73
N LEU A 98 0.14 -13.19 -10.85
CA LEU A 98 -0.55 -13.94 -11.91
C LEU A 98 0.43 -14.72 -12.80
N ARG A 99 1.57 -14.12 -13.15
CA ARG A 99 2.51 -14.68 -14.15
C ARG A 99 3.74 -15.34 -13.53
N GLY A 100 3.91 -15.26 -12.21
CA GLY A 100 5.10 -15.73 -11.51
C GLY A 100 6.34 -14.89 -11.80
N SER A 101 7.45 -15.23 -11.14
CA SER A 101 8.74 -14.58 -11.40
C SER A 101 9.32 -15.08 -12.72
N ARG A 102 9.74 -14.14 -13.58
CA ARG A 102 10.50 -14.45 -14.82
C ARG A 102 12.00 -14.56 -14.60
N ARG A 103 12.44 -14.56 -13.34
CA ARG A 103 13.84 -14.81 -12.99
C ARG A 103 14.04 -16.32 -12.97
N GLU A 104 15.16 -16.79 -13.51
CA GLU A 104 15.60 -18.17 -13.31
C GLU A 104 15.57 -18.50 -11.82
N ALA A 105 14.95 -19.63 -11.48
CA ALA A 105 15.05 -20.18 -10.14
C ALA A 105 16.54 -20.50 -9.90
N ARG A 106 17.14 -19.80 -8.94
CA ARG A 106 18.48 -20.12 -8.45
C ARG A 106 18.42 -21.30 -7.51
#